data_AF-A0A7L4J0L2-F1
#
_entry.id   AF-A0A7L4J0L2-F1
#
_cell.length_a   1.000
_cell.length_b   1.000
_cell.length_c   1.000
_cell.angle_alpha   90.00
_cell.angle_beta   90.00
_cell.angle_gamma   90.00
#
_symmetry.space_group_name_H-M   'P 1'
#
loop_
_entity.id
_entity.type
_entity.pdbx_description
1 polymer ?
#
loop_
_entity_poly.entity_id
_entity_poly.type
_entity_poly.pdbx_seq_one_letter_code
_entity_poly.pdbx_strand_id
1 'polypeptide(L)'
;SVLALNGKIRKVGEKMFASNGKRTDFASALQSCEKAGGTLAAPKNEEENKAVTDIVKQYNQYAYLGIRMGEISGQFKYLNGMALNYINWHKHEPNGKGKEKCVEMYTDGTWNDKKCNMNRLTICKF
;
A
#
# COMPACT_ATOMS: atom_id res chain seq x y z
N SER A 1 -20.58 -16.30 4.70
CA SER A 1 -20.77 -17.02 3.42
C SER A 1 -19.78 -16.48 2.39
N VAL A 2 -19.38 -17.28 1.41
CA VAL A 2 -18.47 -16.88 0.32
C VAL A 2 -18.95 -15.59 -0.40
N LEU A 3 -20.27 -15.36 -0.41
CA LEU A 3 -20.92 -14.13 -0.90
C LEU A 3 -20.51 -12.84 -0.17
N ALA A 4 -20.09 -12.87 1.09
CA ALA A 4 -19.70 -11.67 1.85
C ALA A 4 -18.28 -11.15 1.50
N LEU A 5 -17.52 -11.93 0.73
CA LEU A 5 -16.18 -11.58 0.22
C LEU A 5 -16.23 -11.07 -1.23
N ASN A 6 -17.36 -11.24 -1.94
CA ASN A 6 -17.52 -10.69 -3.28
C ASN A 6 -17.35 -9.17 -3.23
N GLY A 7 -16.39 -8.66 -4.01
CA GLY A 7 -16.05 -7.25 -4.06
C GLY A 7 -15.13 -6.75 -2.95
N LYS A 8 -14.67 -7.58 -1.99
CA LYS A 8 -13.65 -7.17 -0.98
C LYS A 8 -12.22 -7.58 -1.33
N ILE A 9 -12.08 -8.41 -2.36
CA ILE A 9 -10.81 -8.91 -2.87
C ILE A 9 -10.64 -8.44 -4.32
N ARG A 10 -9.41 -8.17 -4.74
CA ARG A 10 -9.02 -7.96 -6.14
C ARG A 10 -7.93 -8.97 -6.49
N LYS A 11 -8.03 -9.62 -7.65
CA LYS A 11 -7.06 -10.62 -8.10
C LYS A 11 -6.34 -10.09 -9.34
N VAL A 12 -5.01 -10.24 -9.36
CA VAL A 12 -4.15 -9.89 -10.51
C VAL A 12 -3.16 -11.03 -10.70
N GLY A 13 -3.35 -11.83 -11.74
CA GLY A 13 -2.65 -13.12 -11.89
C GLY A 13 -2.90 -14.02 -10.68
N GLU A 14 -1.83 -14.48 -10.03
CA GLU A 14 -1.91 -15.31 -8.83
C GLU A 14 -2.04 -14.51 -7.52
N LYS A 15 -1.84 -13.19 -7.56
CA LYS A 15 -1.85 -12.33 -6.37
C LYS A 15 -3.27 -11.95 -5.98
N MET A 16 -3.54 -11.89 -4.68
CA MET A 16 -4.79 -11.40 -4.13
C MET A 16 -4.56 -10.18 -3.25
N PHE A 17 -5.34 -9.12 -3.48
CA PHE A 17 -5.34 -7.90 -2.67
C PHE A 17 -6.65 -7.81 -1.89
N ALA A 18 -6.57 -7.57 -0.58
CA ALA A 18 -7.77 -7.52 0.26
C ALA A 18 -7.62 -6.55 1.42
N SER A 19 -8.75 -6.03 1.89
CA SER A 19 -8.83 -5.19 3.09
C SER A 19 -10.10 -5.48 3.88
N ASN A 20 -9.99 -5.39 5.21
CA ASN A 20 -11.13 -5.39 6.13
C ASN A 20 -11.60 -3.97 6.52
N GLY A 21 -11.06 -2.92 5.89
CA GLY A 21 -11.43 -1.53 6.17
C GLY A 21 -10.75 -0.91 7.39
N LYS A 22 -9.91 -1.65 8.13
CA LYS A 22 -9.21 -1.10 9.29
C LYS A 22 -8.16 -0.08 8.87
N ARG A 23 -8.04 0.97 9.70
CA ARG A 23 -7.02 2.00 9.58
C ARG A 23 -6.08 1.94 10.77
N THR A 24 -4.79 1.87 10.50
CA THR A 24 -3.76 1.78 11.55
C THR A 24 -2.51 2.54 11.11
N ASP A 25 -1.56 2.72 12.04
CA ASP A 25 -0.19 3.08 11.68
C ASP A 25 0.48 1.99 10.84
N PHE A 26 1.64 2.29 10.26
CA PHE A 26 2.35 1.41 9.35
C PHE A 26 2.80 0.10 10.00
N ALA A 27 3.30 0.15 11.24
CA ALA A 27 3.82 -1.04 11.92
C ALA A 27 2.68 -2.01 12.25
N SER A 28 1.56 -1.48 12.72
CA SER A 28 0.33 -2.23 12.97
C SER A 28 -0.27 -2.81 11.67
N ALA A 29 -0.19 -2.06 10.57
CA ALA A 29 -0.68 -2.51 9.26
C ALA A 29 0.16 -3.68 8.73
N LEU A 30 1.49 -3.57 8.83
CA LEU A 30 2.44 -4.64 8.48
C LEU A 30 2.17 -5.90 9.28
N GLN A 31 2.11 -5.78 10.61
CA GLN A 31 1.85 -6.91 11.50
C GLN A 31 0.49 -7.56 11.21
N SER A 32 -0.53 -6.77 10.87
CA SER A 32 -1.86 -7.29 10.53
C SER A 32 -1.84 -8.16 9.27
N CYS A 33 -1.08 -7.75 8.24
CA CYS A 33 -0.94 -8.56 7.03
C CYS A 33 -0.09 -9.80 7.25
N GLU A 34 1.00 -9.71 8.00
CA GLU A 34 1.86 -10.86 8.36
C GLU A 34 1.06 -11.91 9.15
N LYS A 35 0.28 -11.50 10.14
CA LYS A 35 -0.61 -12.40 10.91
C LYS A 35 -1.68 -13.07 10.05
N ALA A 36 -2.07 -12.44 8.94
CA ALA A 36 -3.00 -13.01 7.98
C ALA A 36 -2.32 -13.94 6.95
N GLY A 37 -0.98 -14.09 7.01
CA GLY A 37 -0.21 -14.88 6.05
C GLY A 37 0.14 -14.15 4.76
N GLY A 38 0.11 -12.82 4.75
CA GLY A 38 0.45 -11.98 3.61
C GLY A 38 1.44 -10.86 3.95
N THR A 39 1.54 -9.87 3.08
CA THR A 39 2.33 -8.65 3.28
C THR A 39 1.49 -7.42 2.98
N LEU A 40 1.91 -6.22 3.40
CA LEU A 40 1.34 -4.99 2.87
C LEU A 40 1.41 -4.97 1.34
N ALA A 41 0.34 -4.52 0.70
CA ALA A 41 0.25 -4.42 -0.75
C ALA A 41 1.28 -3.42 -1.29
N ALA A 42 2.09 -3.86 -2.26
CA ALA A 42 3.08 -3.02 -2.93
C ALA A 42 3.02 -3.31 -4.43
N PRO A 43 2.30 -2.50 -5.21
CA PRO A 43 2.14 -2.71 -6.64
C PRO A 43 3.48 -2.76 -7.37
N LYS A 44 3.62 -3.73 -8.27
CA LYS A 44 4.80 -3.92 -9.13
C LYS A 44 4.56 -3.60 -10.61
N ASN A 45 3.34 -3.22 -10.95
CA ASN A 45 2.90 -2.81 -12.29
C ASN A 45 1.57 -2.04 -12.19
N GLU A 46 1.10 -1.53 -13.34
CA GLU A 46 -0.13 -0.75 -13.44
C GLU A 46 -1.40 -1.53 -13.06
N GLU A 47 -1.49 -2.81 -13.44
CA GLU A 47 -2.65 -3.65 -13.14
C GLU A 47 -2.82 -3.87 -11.63
N GLU A 48 -1.72 -4.15 -10.93
CA GLU A 48 -1.69 -4.23 -9.47
C GLU A 48 -2.00 -2.88 -8.83
N ASN A 49 -1.49 -1.78 -9.38
CA ASN A 49 -1.78 -0.45 -8.85
C ASN A 49 -3.28 -0.12 -8.96
N LYS A 50 -3.89 -0.46 -10.10
CA LYS A 50 -5.32 -0.35 -10.32
C LYS A 50 -6.12 -1.22 -9.34
N ALA A 51 -5.71 -2.48 -9.12
CA ALA A 51 -6.37 -3.35 -8.16
C ALA A 51 -6.38 -2.77 -6.74
N VAL A 52 -5.24 -2.22 -6.27
CA VAL A 52 -5.16 -1.55 -4.97
C VAL A 52 -6.00 -0.27 -4.97
N THR A 53 -5.94 0.53 -6.04
CA THR A 53 -6.74 1.76 -6.20
C THR A 53 -8.24 1.49 -6.11
N ASP A 54 -8.73 0.40 -6.70
CA ASP A 54 -10.14 0.04 -6.67
C ASP A 54 -10.61 -0.31 -5.23
N ILE A 55 -9.73 -0.85 -4.38
CA ILE A 55 -10.00 -1.06 -2.94
C ILE A 55 -9.97 0.27 -2.20
N VAL A 56 -8.96 1.12 -2.44
CA VAL A 56 -8.83 2.47 -1.87
C VAL A 56 -10.09 3.31 -2.14
N LYS A 57 -10.60 3.28 -3.38
CA LYS A 57 -11.83 3.96 -3.81
C LYS A 57 -13.07 3.38 -3.12
N GLN A 58 -13.16 2.06 -3.01
CA GLN A 58 -14.28 1.39 -2.34
C GLN A 58 -14.43 1.80 -0.87
N TYR A 59 -13.32 2.02 -0.16
CA TYR A 59 -13.33 2.51 1.22
C TYR A 59 -13.26 4.04 1.33
N ASN A 60 -13.03 4.74 0.21
CA ASN A 60 -12.78 6.19 0.15
C ASN A 60 -11.71 6.66 1.16
N GLN A 61 -10.59 5.92 1.23
CA GLN A 61 -9.54 6.12 2.24
C GLN A 61 -8.16 5.85 1.64
N TYR A 62 -7.19 6.72 1.96
CA TYR A 62 -5.80 6.48 1.60
C TYR A 62 -5.25 5.24 2.30
N ALA A 63 -4.43 4.47 1.58
CA ALA A 63 -3.89 3.20 2.06
C ALA A 63 -2.37 3.24 2.17
N TYR A 64 -1.82 2.51 3.14
CA TYR A 64 -0.37 2.25 3.12
C TYR A 64 0.00 1.31 1.99
N LEU A 65 1.14 1.56 1.37
CA LEU A 65 1.82 0.61 0.50
C LEU A 65 2.97 -0.07 1.26
N GLY A 66 3.28 -1.31 0.91
CA GLY A 66 4.44 -2.07 1.40
C GLY A 66 5.77 -1.55 0.84
N ILE A 67 5.99 -0.24 0.97
CA ILE A 67 7.12 0.53 0.47
C ILE A 67 7.56 1.48 1.59
N ARG A 68 8.87 1.53 1.84
CA ARG A 68 9.46 2.39 2.87
C ARG A 68 10.75 3.02 2.35
N MET A 69 11.08 4.20 2.86
CA MET A 69 12.39 4.80 2.67
C MET A 69 13.48 3.91 3.26
N GLY A 70 14.51 3.64 2.46
CA GLY A 70 15.72 2.92 2.88
C GLY A 70 16.66 3.80 3.71
N GLU A 71 17.91 3.35 3.83
CA GLU A 71 18.96 4.07 4.58
C GLU A 71 19.33 5.41 3.94
N ILE A 72 19.31 5.47 2.61
CA ILE A 72 19.57 6.68 1.85
C ILE A 72 18.27 7.48 1.75
N SER A 73 18.27 8.69 2.31
CA SER A 73 17.13 9.60 2.25
C SER A 73 16.66 9.82 0.81
N GLY A 74 15.35 9.70 0.58
CA GLY A 74 14.74 9.83 -0.76
C GLY A 74 14.75 8.55 -1.60
N GLN A 75 15.44 7.48 -1.18
CA GLN A 75 15.35 6.18 -1.85
C GLN A 75 14.28 5.32 -1.18
N PHE A 76 13.21 5.00 -1.91
CA PHE A 76 12.17 4.09 -1.46
C PHE A 76 12.42 2.67 -2.00
N LYS A 77 12.10 1.67 -1.18
CA LYS A 77 12.31 0.25 -1.49
C LYS A 77 11.09 -0.56 -1.09
N TYR A 78 10.91 -1.71 -1.73
CA TYR A 78 9.99 -2.73 -1.24
C TYR A 78 10.45 -3.25 0.13
N LEU A 79 9.53 -3.80 0.93
CA LEU A 79 9.85 -4.32 2.27
C LEU A 79 10.88 -5.46 2.28
N ASN A 80 11.09 -6.14 1.16
CA ASN A 80 12.14 -7.15 0.99
C ASN A 80 13.52 -6.56 0.62
N GLY A 81 13.66 -5.23 0.61
CA GLY A 81 14.91 -4.53 0.31
C GLY A 81 15.18 -4.32 -1.19
N MET A 82 14.37 -4.87 -2.09
CA MET A 82 14.52 -4.64 -3.53
C MET A 82 14.17 -3.19 -3.91
N ALA A 83 14.88 -2.66 -4.90
CA ALA A 83 14.54 -1.37 -5.51
C ALA A 83 13.14 -1.41 -6.16
N LEU A 84 12.46 -0.27 -6.19
CA LEU A 84 11.19 -0.13 -6.89
C LEU A 84 11.40 -0.29 -8.40
N ASN A 85 10.61 -1.15 -9.02
CA ASN A 85 10.56 -1.33 -10.48
C ASN A 85 9.31 -0.68 -11.10
N TYR A 86 8.36 -0.26 -10.26
CA TYR A 86 7.18 0.49 -10.64
C TYR A 86 6.97 1.62 -9.64
N ILE A 87 6.63 2.81 -10.15
CA ILE A 87 6.31 3.99 -9.37
C ILE A 87 5.07 4.66 -9.94
N ASN A 88 4.25 5.26 -9.08
CA ASN A 88 3.12 6.08 -9.49
C ASN A 88 2.99 7.32 -8.58
N TRP A 89 4.11 8.01 -8.35
CA TRP A 89 4.13 9.21 -7.49
C TRP A 89 3.14 10.26 -7.96
N HIS A 90 2.48 10.89 -7.01
CA HIS A 90 1.68 12.08 -7.26
C HIS A 90 2.58 13.21 -7.76
N LYS A 91 2.00 14.18 -8.44
CA LYS A 91 2.76 15.31 -8.96
C LYS A 91 3.51 16.01 -7.82
N HIS A 92 4.82 16.16 -8.00
CA HIS A 92 5.77 16.73 -7.02
C HIS A 92 6.10 15.85 -5.80
N GLU A 93 5.74 14.56 -5.81
CA GLU A 93 6.16 13.60 -4.80
C GLU A 93 7.34 12.72 -5.26
N PRO A 94 8.14 12.15 -4.33
CA PRO A 94 8.11 12.37 -2.88
C PRO A 94 8.77 13.69 -2.44
N ASN A 95 8.16 14.42 -1.50
CA ASN A 95 8.63 15.75 -1.04
C ASN A 95 8.96 15.84 0.46
N GLY A 96 8.85 14.76 1.23
CA GLY A 96 9.03 14.76 2.68
C GLY A 96 10.46 14.94 3.19
N LYS A 97 11.46 15.13 2.31
CA LYS A 97 12.88 15.46 2.63
C LYS A 97 13.48 14.56 3.74
N GLY A 98 13.22 13.26 3.70
CA GLY A 98 13.76 12.29 4.67
C GLY A 98 12.94 12.11 5.96
N LYS A 99 11.92 12.95 6.18
CA LYS A 99 11.06 12.91 7.38
C LYS A 99 9.86 11.99 7.23
N GLU A 100 9.38 11.81 6.01
CA GLU A 100 8.23 10.97 5.68
C GLU A 100 8.70 9.65 5.08
N LYS A 101 8.78 8.61 5.92
CA LYS A 101 9.47 7.35 5.59
C LYS A 101 8.59 6.26 5.00
N CYS A 102 7.26 6.43 4.98
CA CYS A 102 6.33 5.45 4.45
C CYS A 102 5.66 5.97 3.18
N VAL A 103 5.00 5.10 2.43
CA VAL A 103 4.27 5.50 1.21
C VAL A 103 2.79 5.24 1.40
N GLU A 104 1.97 6.23 1.07
CA GLU A 104 0.53 6.10 0.98
C GLU A 104 0.05 6.22 -0.47
N MET A 105 -1.06 5.56 -0.78
CA MET A 105 -1.78 5.70 -2.04
C MET A 105 -3.02 6.57 -1.84
N TYR A 106 -3.17 7.58 -2.70
CA TYR A 106 -4.36 8.42 -2.80
C TYR A 106 -5.50 7.72 -3.55
N THR A 107 -6.70 8.28 -3.44
CA THR A 107 -7.91 7.73 -4.09
C THR A 107 -7.87 7.79 -5.62
N ASP A 108 -7.00 8.60 -6.21
CA ASP A 108 -6.72 8.61 -7.65
C ASP A 108 -5.71 7.52 -8.07
N GLY A 109 -5.12 6.80 -7.12
CA GLY A 109 -4.14 5.73 -7.34
C GLY A 109 -2.69 6.21 -7.36
N THR A 110 -2.44 7.51 -7.25
CA THR A 110 -1.08 8.09 -7.16
C THR A 110 -0.55 8.03 -5.73
N TRP A 111 0.77 8.15 -5.57
CA TRP A 111 1.46 7.88 -4.31
C TRP A 111 2.04 9.14 -3.68
N ASN A 112 2.11 9.16 -2.36
CA ASN A 112 2.72 10.22 -1.57
C ASN A 112 3.62 9.62 -0.49
N ASP A 113 4.74 10.26 -0.17
CA ASP A 113 5.48 9.91 1.03
C ASP A 113 4.80 10.49 2.29
N LYS A 114 4.69 9.68 3.34
CA LYS A 114 4.00 10.05 4.57
C LYS A 114 4.72 9.59 5.81
N LYS A 115 4.53 10.33 6.91
CA LYS A 115 4.85 9.85 8.25
C LYS A 115 4.19 8.48 8.50
N CYS A 116 4.95 7.56 9.08
CA CYS A 116 4.54 6.17 9.31
C CYS A 116 3.56 5.98 10.48
N ASN A 117 3.30 7.03 11.27
CA ASN A 117 2.39 7.00 12.42
C ASN A 117 0.97 7.50 12.08
N MET A 118 0.65 7.66 10.80
CA MET A 118 -0.67 8.08 10.36
C MET A 118 -1.60 6.88 10.26
N ASN A 119 -2.88 7.05 10.62
CA ASN A 119 -3.87 5.99 10.43
C ASN A 119 -4.31 5.91 8.96
N ARG A 120 -3.92 4.83 8.27
CA ARG A 120 -4.25 4.54 6.87
C ARG A 120 -4.85 3.17 6.69
N LEU A 121 -5.65 3.04 5.63
CA LEU A 121 -6.27 1.78 5.26
C LEU A 121 -5.18 0.72 5.07
N THR A 122 -5.39 -0.44 5.71
CA THR A 122 -4.52 -1.60 5.54
C THR A 122 -5.02 -2.44 4.39
N ILE A 123 -4.21 -2.61 3.36
CA ILE A 123 -4.47 -3.52 2.23
C ILE A 123 -3.35 -4.55 2.21
N CYS A 124 -3.72 -5.82 2.33
CA CYS A 124 -2.79 -6.94 2.29
C CYS A 124 -2.74 -7.56 0.90
N LYS A 125 -1.56 -8.04 0.53
CA LYS A 125 -1.31 -8.88 -0.63
C LYS A 125 -0.96 -10.30 -0.15
N PHE A 126 -1.62 -11.29 -0.74
CA PHE A 126 -1.37 -12.72 -0.61
C PHE A 126 -0.84 -13.26 -1.92
#